data_AF-A0A970F8E1-F1
#
_entry.id   AF-A0A970F8E1-F1
#
_cell.length_a   1.000
_cell.length_b   1.000
_cell.length_c   1.000
_cell.angle_alpha   90.00
_cell.angle_beta   90.00
_cell.angle_gamma   90.00
#
_symmetry.space_group_name_H-M   'P 1'
#
loop_
_entity.id
_entity.type
_entity.pdbx_description
1 polymer ?
#
loop_
_entity_poly.entity_id
_entity_poly.type
_entity_poly.pdbx_seq_one_letter_code
_entity_poly.pdbx_strand_id
1 'polypeptide(L)'
;MEVYKLDLGVKNGIVSVSITKKPIKNIHLKVFRDMKVSLSVPLSISDDWIVNFLNERISWIDKQITKYKESSGYNNLENIINGSSTRLLG
;
A
#
# COMPACT_ATOMS: atom_id res chain seq x y z
N MET A 1 7.88 -12.04 11.58
CA MET A 1 7.41 -11.27 10.42
C MET A 1 6.68 -12.25 9.54
N GLU A 2 5.37 -12.11 9.41
CA GLU A 2 4.55 -13.07 8.67
C GLU A 2 4.26 -12.47 7.29
N VAL A 3 4.48 -13.24 6.23
CA VAL A 3 4.23 -12.81 4.85
C VAL A 3 2.99 -13.52 4.36
N TYR A 4 1.93 -12.77 4.16
CA TYR A 4 0.67 -13.27 3.62
C TYR A 4 0.58 -12.93 2.14
N LYS A 5 0.20 -13.91 1.31
CA LYS A 5 -0.03 -13.68 -0.12
C LYS A 5 -1.50 -13.35 -0.30
N LEU A 6 -1.79 -12.14 -0.75
CA LEU A 6 -3.15 -11.69 -1.06
C LEU A 6 -3.29 -11.62 -2.57
N ASP A 7 -4.30 -12.32 -3.11
CA ASP A 7 -4.66 -12.19 -4.52
C ASP A 7 -5.58 -10.98 -4.68
N LEU A 8 -5.17 -9.98 -5.46
CA LEU A 8 -5.95 -8.78 -5.74
C LEU A 8 -6.71 -8.88 -7.07
N GLY A 9 -6.77 -10.08 -7.66
CA GLY A 9 -7.43 -10.32 -8.94
C GLY A 9 -6.63 -9.91 -10.17
N VAL A 10 -7.31 -9.92 -11.32
CA VAL A 10 -6.72 -9.95 -12.68
C VAL A 10 -5.83 -8.74 -13.02
N LYS A 11 -6.10 -7.56 -12.43
CA LYS A 11 -5.38 -6.32 -12.77
C LYS A 11 -4.05 -6.16 -12.01
N ASN A 12 -4.01 -6.60 -10.77
CA ASN A 12 -2.87 -6.35 -9.88
C ASN A 12 -2.14 -7.62 -9.42
N GLY A 13 -2.72 -8.80 -9.67
CA GLY A 13 -2.10 -10.09 -9.44
C GLY A 13 -1.90 -10.40 -7.95
N ILE A 14 -0.90 -11.24 -7.67
CA ILE A 14 -0.56 -11.69 -6.32
C ILE A 14 0.34 -10.65 -5.66
N VAL A 15 -0.10 -10.14 -4.51
CA VAL A 15 0.64 -9.15 -3.72
C VAL A 15 1.09 -9.73 -2.38
N SER A 16 2.33 -9.43 -2.02
CA SER A 16 2.92 -9.84 -0.75
C SER A 16 2.60 -8.82 0.34
N VAL A 17 1.84 -9.25 1.34
CA VAL A 17 1.46 -8.46 2.52
C VAL A 17 2.34 -8.88 3.70
N SER A 18 3.18 -7.97 4.16
CA SER A 18 4.00 -8.15 5.36
C SER A 18 3.22 -7.72 6.59
N ILE A 19 2.85 -8.69 7.43
CA ILE A 19 2.11 -8.47 8.68
C ILE A 19 3.13 -8.39 9.82
N THR A 20 3.06 -7.32 10.59
CA THR A 20 3.88 -7.13 11.79
C THR A 20 3.01 -6.81 12.99
N LYS A 21 2.98 -7.74 13.95
CA LYS A 21 2.34 -7.53 15.26
C LYS A 21 3.27 -6.71 16.14
N LYS A 22 2.78 -5.57 16.65
CA LYS A 22 3.55 -4.63 17.51
C LYS A 22 2.66 -4.11 18.64
N PRO A 23 3.21 -3.64 19.77
CA PRO A 23 2.45 -3.02 20.85
C PRO A 23 2.01 -1.60 20.46
N ILE A 24 1.05 -1.50 19.54
CA ILE A 24 0.50 -0.25 19.02
C ILE A 24 -1.00 -0.18 19.30
N LYS A 25 -1.55 1.02 19.42
CA LYS A 25 -3.00 1.23 19.60
C LYS A 25 -3.74 1.20 18.27
N ASN A 26 -3.15 1.77 17.23
CA ASN A 26 -3.78 1.95 15.92
C ASN A 26 -3.20 0.99 14.89
N ILE A 27 -4.05 0.54 13.98
CA ILE A 27 -3.65 -0.30 12.85
C ILE A 27 -3.18 0.60 11.72
N HIS A 28 -1.99 0.29 11.19
CA HIS A 28 -1.43 1.03 10.05
C HIS A 28 -1.34 0.10 8.83
N LEU A 29 -2.07 0.43 7.78
CA LEU A 29 -1.99 -0.21 6.47
C LEU A 29 -1.26 0.73 5.50
N LYS A 30 -0.14 0.26 4.93
CA LYS A 30 0.67 1.04 4.00
C LYS A 30 0.95 0.23 2.74
N VAL A 31 0.76 0.86 1.58
CA VAL A 31 1.16 0.33 0.28
C VAL A 31 2.40 1.11 -0.18
N PHE A 32 3.47 0.41 -0.52
CA PHE A 32 4.70 1.00 -1.03
C PHE A 32 4.69 1.05 -2.56
N ARG A 33 5.51 1.93 -3.14
CA ARG A 33 5.72 2.00 -4.61
C ARG A 33 6.36 0.74 -5.18
N ASP A 34 7.13 0.00 -4.35
CA ASP A 34 7.66 -1.33 -4.67
C ASP A 34 6.57 -2.42 -4.74
N MET A 35 5.28 -2.03 -4.74
CA MET A 35 4.10 -2.91 -4.73
C MET A 35 4.01 -3.81 -3.48
N LYS A 36 4.84 -3.55 -2.46
CA LYS A 36 4.79 -4.24 -1.17
C LYS A 36 3.70 -3.63 -0.30
N VAL A 37 2.95 -4.46 0.39
CA VAL A 37 1.94 -4.01 1.36
C VAL A 37 2.46 -4.34 2.76
N SER A 38 2.40 -3.37 3.67
CA SER A 38 2.73 -3.58 5.08
C SER A 38 1.51 -3.29 5.93
N LEU A 39 1.18 -4.26 6.79
CA LEU A 39 0.15 -4.14 7.79
C LEU A 39 0.79 -4.24 9.18
N SER A 40 0.61 -3.20 9.98
CA SER A 40 0.99 -3.19 11.39
C SER A 40 -0.26 -3.31 12.24
N VAL A 41 -0.32 -4.34 13.09
CA VAL A 41 -1.47 -4.61 13.96
C VAL A 41 -1.05 -4.71 15.43
N PRO A 42 -1.96 -4.40 16.38
CA PRO A 42 -1.77 -4.70 17.79
C PRO A 42 -1.58 -6.20 18.04
N LEU A 43 -0.83 -6.56 19.10
CA LEU A 43 -0.60 -7.95 19.52
C LEU A 43 -1.87 -8.68 19.99
N SER A 44 -2.91 -7.94 20.38
CA SER A 44 -4.16 -8.47 20.91
C SER A 44 -5.16 -8.94 19.84
N ILE A 45 -4.82 -8.78 18.56
CA ILE A 45 -5.73 -9.07 17.44
C ILE A 45 -5.48 -10.49 16.91
N SER A 46 -6.57 -11.24 16.74
CA SER A 46 -6.56 -12.58 16.16
C SER A 46 -6.29 -12.58 14.66
N ASP A 47 -5.69 -13.65 14.16
CA ASP A 47 -5.34 -13.80 12.75
C ASP A 47 -6.58 -13.82 11.82
N ASP A 48 -7.71 -14.39 12.25
CA ASP A 48 -8.99 -14.34 11.52
C ASP A 48 -9.46 -12.90 11.25
N TRP A 49 -9.31 -12.03 12.25
CA TRP A 49 -9.68 -10.63 12.11
C TRP A 49 -8.79 -9.92 11.08
N ILE A 50 -7.50 -10.26 11.05
CA ILE A 50 -6.54 -9.71 10.08
C ILE A 50 -6.97 -10.08 8.65
N VAL A 51 -7.36 -11.33 8.43
CA VAL A 51 -7.85 -11.80 7.14
C VAL A 51 -9.13 -11.06 6.73
N ASN A 52 -10.09 -10.91 7.64
CA ASN A 52 -11.32 -10.15 7.36
C ASN A 52 -11.00 -8.69 7.01
N PHE A 53 -10.13 -8.04 7.77
CA PHE A 53 -9.71 -6.66 7.53
C PHE A 53 -9.02 -6.51 6.17
N LEU A 54 -8.17 -7.46 5.79
CA LEU A 54 -7.53 -7.46 4.47
C LEU A 54 -8.57 -7.58 3.37
N ASN A 55 -9.53 -8.51 3.50
CA ASN A 55 -10.62 -8.69 2.54
C ASN A 55 -11.46 -7.41 2.35
N GLU A 56 -11.85 -6.74 3.44
CA GLU A 56 -12.58 -5.47 3.38
C GLU A 56 -11.77 -4.34 2.73
N ARG A 57 -10.44 -4.41 2.79
CA ARG A 57 -9.53 -3.39 2.25
C ARG A 57 -8.96 -3.75 0.88
N ILE A 58 -9.31 -4.90 0.28
CA ILE A 58 -8.85 -5.32 -1.06
C ILE A 58 -9.08 -4.21 -2.09
N SER A 59 -10.30 -3.65 -2.16
CA SER A 59 -10.63 -2.59 -3.13
C SER A 59 -9.77 -1.33 -2.95
N TRP A 60 -9.43 -1.00 -1.71
CA TRP A 60 -8.57 0.16 -1.43
C TRP A 60 -7.11 -0.12 -1.82
N ILE A 61 -6.59 -1.31 -1.49
CA ILE A 61 -5.23 -1.74 -1.85
C ILE A 61 -5.08 -1.75 -3.38
N ASP A 62 -6.06 -2.29 -4.09
CA ASP A 62 -6.08 -2.33 -5.56
C ASP A 62 -6.01 -0.92 -6.18
N LYS A 63 -6.81 0.01 -5.66
CA LYS A 63 -6.77 1.42 -6.08
C LYS A 63 -5.43 2.08 -5.79
N GLN A 64 -4.80 1.81 -4.64
CA GLN A 64 -3.49 2.37 -4.32
C GLN A 64 -2.39 1.85 -5.24
N ILE A 65 -2.37 0.55 -5.52
CA ILE A 65 -1.39 -0.04 -6.44
C ILE A 65 -1.58 0.50 -7.86
N THR A 66 -2.82 0.58 -8.33
CA THR A 66 -3.14 1.15 -9.65
C THR A 66 -2.65 2.58 -9.75
N LYS A 67 -2.92 3.41 -8.72
CA LYS A 67 -2.42 4.79 -8.65
C LYS A 67 -0.90 4.87 -8.71
N TYR A 68 -0.18 3.95 -8.05
CA TYR A 68 1.28 3.93 -8.12
C TYR A 68 1.79 3.47 -9.50
N LYS A 69 1.15 2.50 -10.15
CA LYS A 69 1.46 2.10 -11.53
C LYS A 69 1.26 3.25 -12.51
N GLU A 70 0.14 3.95 -12.43
CA GLU A 70 -0.12 5.13 -13.27
C GLU A 70 0.88 6.26 -12.99
N SER A 71 1.20 6.50 -11.72
CA SER A 71 2.15 7.55 -11.33
C SER A 71 3.58 7.22 -11.76
N SER A 72 4.01 5.95 -11.80
CA SER A 72 5.34 5.61 -12.34
C SER A 72 5.53 6.04 -13.79
N GLY A 73 4.47 6.14 -14.60
CA GLY A 73 4.53 6.71 -15.95
C GLY A 73 4.71 8.23 -15.96
N TYR A 74 4.13 8.95 -14.99
CA TYR A 74 4.18 10.42 -14.90
C TYR A 74 5.48 10.98 -14.28
N ASN A 75 6.26 10.15 -13.57
CA ASN A 75 7.57 10.55 -13.02
C ASN A 75 8.68 10.60 -14.10
N ASN A 76 8.35 10.38 -15.37
CA ASN A 76 9.22 10.65 -16.52
C ASN A 76 8.98 12.04 -17.14
N LEU A 77 8.35 12.95 -16.38
CA LEU A 77 8.55 14.37 -16.59
C LEU A 77 9.78 14.73 -15.75
N GLU A 78 10.87 14.95 -16.46
CA GLU A 78 12.20 15.28 -15.96
C GLU A 78 12.17 15.97 -14.60
N ASN A 79 12.81 15.33 -13.61
CA ASN A 79 13.16 15.97 -12.36
C ASN A 79 13.73 17.35 -12.67
N ILE A 80 13.01 18.40 -12.26
CA ILE A 80 13.55 19.75 -12.17
C ILE A 80 14.71 19.67 -11.20
N ILE A 81 15.91 19.64 -11.78
CA ILE A 81 17.17 19.86 -11.10
C ILE A 81 17.06 21.31 -10.61
N ASN A 82 16.86 21.49 -9.30
CA ASN A 82 16.78 22.75 -8.55
C ASN A 82 15.37 23.16 -8.05
N GLY A 83 14.92 22.49 -6.98
CA GLY A 83 14.52 23.14 -5.73
C GLY A 83 13.24 23.99 -5.62
N SER A 84 12.60 24.41 -6.71
CA SER A 84 11.38 25.24 -6.63
C SER A 84 10.32 24.79 -7.63
N SER A 85 9.25 24.18 -7.11
CA SER A 85 8.04 23.89 -7.88
C SER A 85 7.03 25.03 -7.72
N THR A 86 7.15 26.09 -8.53
CA THR A 86 6.12 27.13 -8.58
C THR A 86 5.03 26.70 -9.56
N ARG A 87 3.83 26.43 -9.06
CA ARG A 87 2.64 26.14 -9.87
C ARG A 87 1.87 27.44 -10.08
N LEU A 88 1.88 27.96 -11.31
CA LEU A 88 1.02 29.09 -11.69
C LEU A 88 -0.39 28.57 -11.99
N LEU A 89 -1.35 29.03 -11.19
CA LEU A 89 -2.77 28.86 -11.49
C LEU A 89 -3.20 30.11 -12.24
N GLY A 90 -3.40 29.96 -13.55
CA GLY A 90 -4.05 30.97 -14.38
C GLY A 90 -5.54 31.04 -14.11
#